data_AF-A0A7S3UVY4-F1
#
_entry.id   AF-A0A7S3UVY4-F1
#
_cell.length_a   1.000
_cell.length_b   1.000
_cell.length_c   1.000
_cell.angle_alpha   90.00
_cell.angle_beta   90.00
_cell.angle_gamma   90.00
#
_symmetry.space_group_name_H-M   'P 1'
#
loop_
_entity.id
_entity.type
_entity.pdbx_description
1 polymer ?
#
loop_
_entity_poly.entity_id
_entity_poly.type
_entity_poly.pdbx_seq_one_letter_code
_entity_poly.pdbx_strand_id
1 'polypeptide(L)'
;GAAGAAAVWGRDLSALAADYVEKVLRAAAPHLPAARDLRTRDSITDIEIKRIERQHNQDPLPEGWFFDGSVYVDINGNRLTHRPDIDHFIEKFIETENRRISDAKAEVVSY
;
A
#
# COMPACT_ATOMS: atom_id res chain seq x y z
N GLY A 1 -10.86 -76.38 1.36
CA GLY A 1 -11.67 -75.16 1.23
C GLY A 1 -10.75 -73.98 1.41
N ALA A 2 -10.36 -73.32 0.32
CA ALA A 2 -9.51 -72.14 0.36
C ALA A 2 -10.40 -70.89 0.30
N ALA A 3 -10.30 -70.08 1.36
CA ALA A 3 -10.83 -68.73 1.43
C ALA A 3 -10.07 -67.81 0.47
N GLY A 4 -10.74 -66.75 -0.02
CA GLY A 4 -10.02 -65.66 -0.68
C GLY A 4 -10.89 -64.79 -1.58
N ALA A 5 -11.95 -64.18 -1.03
CA ALA A 5 -12.50 -62.98 -1.64
C ALA A 5 -11.71 -61.78 -1.11
N ALA A 6 -10.95 -61.11 -1.97
CA ALA A 6 -10.43 -59.78 -1.70
C ALA A 6 -10.29 -59.03 -3.04
N ALA A 7 -11.42 -58.50 -3.50
CA ALA A 7 -11.44 -57.45 -4.49
C ALA A 7 -11.13 -56.12 -3.79
N VAL A 8 -10.00 -55.50 -4.11
CA VAL A 8 -9.85 -54.03 -4.21
C VAL A 8 -8.64 -53.80 -5.12
N TRP A 9 -8.86 -53.48 -6.40
CA TRP A 9 -7.81 -52.90 -7.23
C TRP A 9 -8.35 -51.73 -8.01
N GLY A 10 -7.61 -50.63 -7.93
CA GLY A 10 -7.81 -49.41 -8.71
C GLY A 10 -8.34 -48.25 -7.89
N ARG A 11 -7.53 -47.67 -6.99
CA ARG A 11 -7.70 -46.23 -6.73
C ARG A 11 -7.18 -45.51 -7.97
N ASP A 12 -8.07 -44.78 -8.62
CA ASP A 12 -7.76 -43.94 -9.78
C ASP A 12 -6.70 -42.91 -9.39
N LEU A 13 -5.44 -43.18 -9.79
CA LEU A 13 -4.29 -42.32 -9.50
C LEU A 13 -4.37 -40.99 -10.27
N SER A 14 -5.21 -40.90 -11.31
CA SER A 14 -5.38 -39.66 -12.08
C SER A 14 -6.07 -38.56 -11.25
N ALA A 15 -7.05 -38.93 -10.43
CA ALA A 15 -7.74 -38.01 -9.54
C ALA A 15 -6.82 -37.51 -8.39
N LEU A 16 -5.96 -38.38 -7.86
CA LEU A 16 -5.00 -38.01 -6.81
C LEU A 16 -3.90 -37.08 -7.36
N ALA A 17 -3.46 -37.32 -8.59
CA ALA A 17 -2.48 -36.49 -9.27
C ALA A 17 -3.03 -35.10 -9.59
N ALA A 18 -4.29 -35.00 -10.02
CA ALA A 18 -4.93 -33.71 -10.30
C ALA A 18 -5.07 -32.85 -9.04
N ASP A 19 -5.55 -33.43 -7.93
CA ASP A 19 -5.75 -32.72 -6.66
C ASP A 19 -4.40 -32.28 -6.04
N TYR A 20 -3.36 -33.09 -6.22
CA TYR A 20 -2.00 -32.75 -5.79
C TYR A 20 -1.38 -31.64 -6.65
N VAL A 21 -1.54 -31.71 -7.98
CA VAL A 21 -1.07 -30.66 -8.89
C VAL A 21 -1.76 -29.34 -8.61
N GLU A 22 -3.07 -29.35 -8.36
CA GLU A 22 -3.82 -28.13 -8.01
C GLU A 22 -3.30 -27.50 -6.71
N LYS A 23 -3.05 -28.31 -5.67
CA LYS A 23 -2.50 -27.83 -4.40
C LYS A 23 -1.09 -27.24 -4.55
N VAL A 24 -0.23 -27.88 -5.33
CA VAL A 24 1.12 -27.39 -5.60
C VAL A 24 1.09 -26.08 -6.37
N LEU A 25 0.23 -25.97 -7.39
CA LEU A 25 0.05 -24.74 -8.16
C LEU A 25 -0.50 -23.58 -7.30
N ARG A 26 -1.46 -23.84 -6.41
CA ARG A 26 -2.00 -22.82 -5.49
C ARG A 26 -0.97 -22.37 -4.45
N ALA A 27 -0.12 -23.27 -3.96
CA ALA A 27 0.93 -22.95 -3.01
C ALA A 27 2.12 -22.20 -3.64
N ALA A 28 2.36 -22.44 -4.93
CA ALA A 28 3.37 -21.73 -5.72
C ALA A 28 2.85 -20.43 -6.35
N ALA A 29 1.55 -20.15 -6.25
CA ALA A 29 0.96 -18.93 -6.79
C ALA A 29 1.56 -17.71 -6.06
N PRO A 30 2.03 -16.68 -6.78
CA PRO A 30 2.48 -15.45 -6.15
C PRO A 30 1.34 -14.88 -5.32
N HIS A 31 1.62 -14.58 -4.06
CA HIS A 31 0.70 -13.84 -3.21
C HIS A 31 0.59 -12.43 -3.78
N LEU A 32 -0.50 -12.18 -4.51
CA LEU A 32 -0.83 -10.84 -4.97
C LEU A 32 -0.86 -9.92 -3.75
N PRO A 33 -0.08 -8.82 -3.74
CA PRO A 33 -0.11 -7.89 -2.63
C PRO A 33 -1.54 -7.40 -2.45
N ALA A 34 -2.02 -7.44 -1.21
CA ALA A 34 -3.36 -6.97 -0.88
C ALA A 34 -3.54 -5.56 -1.45
N ALA A 35 -4.59 -5.36 -2.24
CA ALA A 35 -4.84 -4.12 -2.92
C ALA A 35 -4.96 -2.99 -1.88
N ARG A 36 -4.04 -2.02 -1.93
CA ARG A 36 -4.05 -0.89 -1.00
C ARG A 36 -5.29 -0.01 -1.25
N ASP A 37 -5.88 0.48 -0.17
CA ASP A 37 -6.97 1.47 -0.25
C ASP A 37 -6.43 2.83 -0.66
N LEU A 38 -7.27 3.60 -1.37
CA LEU A 38 -6.93 4.97 -1.74
C LEU A 38 -6.72 5.80 -0.47
N ARG A 39 -5.67 6.61 -0.50
CA ARG A 39 -5.33 7.58 0.55
C ARG A 39 -6.31 8.74 0.47
N THR A 40 -6.80 9.14 1.63
CA THR A 40 -7.59 10.36 1.86
C THR A 40 -6.84 11.27 2.83
N ARG A 41 -7.31 12.50 3.01
CA ARG A 41 -6.69 13.43 3.95
C ARG A 41 -6.63 12.86 5.37
N ASP A 42 -7.72 12.26 5.83
CA ASP A 42 -7.83 11.67 7.17
C ASP A 42 -6.92 10.45 7.35
N SER A 43 -6.50 9.83 6.26
CA SER A 43 -5.61 8.67 6.30
C SER A 43 -4.13 9.02 6.45
N ILE A 44 -3.78 10.31 6.36
CA ILE A 44 -2.41 10.82 6.50
C ILE A 44 -2.06 10.99 7.96
N THR A 45 -0.99 10.33 8.39
CA THR A 45 -0.51 10.36 9.77
C THR A 45 0.42 11.54 10.03
N ASP A 46 0.53 12.00 11.27
CA ASP A 46 1.48 13.05 11.66
C ASP A 46 2.94 12.71 11.30
N ILE A 47 3.30 11.43 11.31
CA ILE A 47 4.63 10.96 10.91
C ILE A 47 4.86 11.22 9.42
N GLU A 48 3.85 10.99 8.60
CA GLU A 48 3.89 11.29 7.17
C GLU A 48 3.93 12.80 6.92
N ILE A 49 3.15 13.60 7.66
CA ILE A 49 3.19 15.06 7.57
C ILE A 49 4.61 15.57 7.84
N LYS A 50 5.24 15.14 8.94
CA LYS A 50 6.64 15.52 9.26
C LYS A 50 7.64 15.06 8.21
N ARG A 51 7.39 13.91 7.56
CA ARG A 51 8.23 13.42 6.47
C ARG A 51 8.09 14.30 5.22
N ILE A 52 6.85 14.67 4.86
CA ILE A 52 6.55 15.57 3.75
C ILE A 52 7.22 16.93 3.99
N GLU A 53 7.07 17.51 5.19
CA GLU A 53 7.76 18.76 5.54
C GLU A 53 9.28 18.68 5.41
N ARG A 54 9.87 17.56 5.83
CA ARG A 54 11.32 17.35 5.71
C ARG A 54 11.76 17.30 4.25
N GLN A 55 10.96 16.70 3.38
CA GLN A 55 11.24 16.64 1.93
C GLN A 55 11.19 18.03 1.30
N HIS A 56 10.37 18.92 1.84
CA HIS A 56 10.15 20.28 1.36
C HIS A 56 10.82 21.35 2.24
N ASN A 57 11.80 21.00 3.08
CA ASN A 57 12.38 21.99 4.01
C ASN A 57 13.18 23.09 3.31
N GLN A 58 13.73 22.79 2.13
CA GLN A 58 14.52 23.71 1.33
C GLN A 58 13.65 24.54 0.38
N ASP A 59 12.38 24.18 0.23
CA ASP A 59 11.47 24.92 -0.62
C ASP A 59 11.16 26.27 0.04
N PRO A 60 11.04 27.35 -0.76
CA PRO A 60 10.74 28.67 -0.23
C PRO A 60 9.41 28.64 0.53
N LEU A 61 9.38 29.33 1.67
CA LEU A 61 8.13 29.53 2.40
C LEU A 61 7.24 30.53 1.65
N PRO A 62 5.91 30.47 1.85
CA PRO A 62 5.02 31.54 1.42
C PRO A 62 5.48 32.90 1.95
N GLU A 63 5.20 33.96 1.19
CA GLU A 63 5.60 35.32 1.56
C GLU A 63 5.09 35.69 2.96
N GLY A 64 5.95 36.35 3.74
CA GLY A 64 5.63 36.79 5.10
C GLY A 64 5.76 35.70 6.17
N TRP A 65 6.15 34.47 5.81
CA TRP A 65 6.43 33.39 6.76
C TRP A 65 7.92 33.09 6.88
N PHE A 66 8.34 32.77 8.10
CA PHE A 66 9.71 32.39 8.43
C PHE A 66 9.73 31.30 9.50
N PHE A 67 10.82 30.54 9.54
CA PHE A 67 11.05 29.54 10.58
C PHE A 67 11.98 30.12 11.66
N ASP A 68 11.51 30.19 12.91
CA ASP A 68 12.26 30.79 14.02
C ASP A 68 13.24 29.81 14.70
N GLY A 69 13.38 28.60 14.15
CA GLY A 69 14.15 27.50 14.73
C GLY A 69 13.30 26.51 15.55
N SER A 70 12.06 26.87 15.85
CA SER A 70 11.11 26.01 16.58
C SER A 70 9.77 25.86 15.86
N VAL A 71 9.20 26.97 15.37
CA VAL A 71 7.90 27.04 14.70
C VAL A 71 7.94 27.99 13.50
N TYR A 72 6.89 27.93 12.69
CA TYR A 72 6.67 28.88 11.61
C TYR A 72 5.92 30.08 12.15
N VAL A 73 6.41 31.28 11.85
CA VAL A 73 5.81 32.54 12.31
C VAL A 73 5.67 33.53 11.17
N ASP A 74 4.68 34.41 11.27
CA ASP A 74 4.49 35.52 10.34
C ASP A 74 4.79 36.89 10.99
N ILE A 75 4.73 37.96 10.19
CA ILE A 75 4.93 39.34 10.67
C ILE A 75 3.91 39.79 11.72
N ASN A 76 2.75 39.13 11.81
CA ASN A 76 1.68 39.46 12.74
C ASN A 76 1.82 38.70 14.07
N GLY A 77 2.81 37.79 14.17
CA GLY A 77 3.02 36.94 15.34
C GLY A 77 2.18 35.67 15.36
N ASN A 78 1.50 35.32 14.25
CA ASN A 78 0.84 34.01 14.13
C ASN A 78 1.88 32.90 14.19
N ARG A 79 1.51 31.75 14.77
CA ARG A 79 2.42 30.61 14.95
C ARG A 79 1.78 29.33 14.41
N LEU A 80 2.55 28.56 13.64
CA LEU A 80 2.17 27.25 13.14
C LEU A 80 3.24 26.22 13.48
N THR A 81 2.80 25.02 13.87
CA THR A 81 3.68 23.87 14.08
C THR A 81 4.19 23.33 12.74
N HIS A 82 3.38 23.48 11.69
CA HIS A 82 3.68 23.03 10.35
C HIS A 82 3.86 24.19 9.38
N ARG A 83 4.51 23.93 8.24
CA ARG A 83 4.61 24.92 7.16
C ARG A 83 3.21 25.39 6.73
N PRO A 84 3.00 26.68 6.40
CA PRO A 84 1.69 27.20 6.04
C PRO A 84 1.10 26.57 4.77
N ASP A 85 1.97 26.07 3.89
CA ASP A 85 1.65 25.43 2.61
C ASP A 85 1.65 23.89 2.71
N ILE A 86 1.68 23.31 3.91
CA ILE A 86 1.77 21.85 4.09
C ILE A 86 0.61 21.09 3.45
N ASP A 87 -0.58 21.69 3.43
CA ASP A 87 -1.76 21.05 2.84
C ASP A 87 -1.63 20.83 1.34
N HIS A 88 -0.97 21.75 0.63
CA HIS A 88 -0.68 21.59 -0.79
C HIS A 88 0.24 20.39 -1.05
N PHE A 89 1.27 20.21 -0.22
CA PHE A 89 2.19 19.09 -0.35
C PHE A 89 1.53 17.76 0.00
N ILE A 90 0.64 17.75 1.01
CA ILE A 90 -0.14 16.57 1.37
C ILE A 90 -1.09 16.16 0.23
N GLU A 91 -1.73 17.12 -0.44
CA GLU A 91 -2.59 16.85 -1.59
C GLU A 91 -1.80 16.20 -2.73
N LYS A 92 -0.64 16.77 -3.10
CA LYS A 92 0.26 16.16 -4.11
C LYS A 92 0.75 14.77 -3.73
N PHE A 93 1.01 14.54 -2.44
CA PHE A 93 1.38 13.22 -1.92
C PHE A 93 0.24 12.22 -2.11
N ILE A 94 -0.99 12.60 -1.73
CA ILE A 94 -2.19 11.77 -1.90
C ILE A 94 -2.41 11.44 -3.37
N GLU A 95 -2.36 12.43 -4.26
CA GLU A 95 -2.51 12.21 -5.71
C GLU A 95 -1.47 11.23 -6.25
N THR A 96 -0.22 11.38 -5.83
CA THR A 96 0.88 10.52 -6.28
C THR A 96 0.72 9.09 -5.79
N GLU A 97 0.35 8.90 -4.51
CA GLU A 97 0.11 7.57 -3.96
C GLU A 97 -1.12 6.91 -4.56
N ASN A 98 -2.21 7.66 -4.76
CA ASN A 98 -3.43 7.13 -5.36
C ASN A 98 -3.25 6.74 -6.82
N ARG A 99 -2.45 7.51 -7.58
CA ARG A 99 -2.06 7.12 -8.93
C ARG A 99 -1.29 5.78 -8.91
N ARG A 100 -0.28 5.64 -8.03
CA ARG A 100 0.46 4.37 -7.87
C ARG A 100 -0.45 3.19 -7.52
N ILE A 101 -1.41 3.41 -6.63
CA ILE A 101 -2.38 2.38 -6.23
C ILE A 101 -3.30 2.01 -7.39
N SER A 102 -3.77 3.01 -8.15
CA SER A 102 -4.62 2.79 -9.32
C SER A 102 -3.88 2.01 -10.41
N ASP A 103 -2.64 2.39 -10.72
CA ASP A 103 -1.81 1.73 -11.73
C ASP A 103 -1.57 0.26 -11.35
N ALA A 104 -1.23 0.00 -10.09
CA ALA A 104 -1.06 -1.36 -9.57
C ALA A 104 -2.36 -2.18 -9.63
N LYS A 105 -3.52 -1.57 -9.35
CA LYS A 105 -4.82 -2.25 -9.47
C LYS A 105 -5.15 -2.58 -10.93
N ALA A 106 -4.84 -1.68 -11.87
CA ALA A 106 -5.08 -1.91 -13.29
C ALA A 106 -4.23 -3.08 -13.83
N GLU A 107 -2.97 -3.20 -13.39
CA GLU A 107 -2.09 -4.31 -13.76
C GLU A 107 -2.63 -5.67 -13.30
N VAL A 108 -3.19 -5.76 -12.09
CA VAL A 108 -3.75 -7.01 -11.55
C VAL A 108 -5.04 -7.44 -12.28
N VAL A 109 -5.86 -6.49 -12.75
CA VAL A 109 -7.14 -6.79 -13.44
C VAL A 109 -6.92 -7.27 -14.89
N SER A 110 -5.74 -7.04 -15.47
CA SER A 110 -5.43 -7.38 -16.86
C SER A 110 -4.94 -8.83 -17.08
N TYR A 111 -4.83 -9.65 -16.03
CA TYR A 111 -4.34 -11.03 -16.08
C TYR A 111 -5.42 -12.09 -15.88
#